data_AF-A0A6A4YBQ1-F1
#
_entry.id   AF-A0A6A4YBQ1-F1
#
_cell.length_a   1.000
_cell.length_b   1.000
_cell.length_c   1.000
_cell.angle_alpha   90.00
_cell.angle_beta   90.00
_cell.angle_gamma   90.00
#
_symmetry.space_group_name_H-M   'P 1'
#
loop_
_entity.id
_entity.type
_entity.pdbx_description
1 polymer ?
#
loop_
_entity_poly.entity_id
_entity_poly.type
_entity_poly.pdbx_seq_one_letter_code
_entity_poly.pdbx_strand_id
1 'polypeptide(L)'
;MRPSDANTPEPHRVSSEYDRVHDEGTSEGSFSYSVRYSEAVAVNPFARGTNLKADRAIPVVDDDVLSKRKHGVYKGRIKRWPGVLLLLLVVAGTTIAIVYKSNESHQASVERRDAYQQALADRARIASGLEDSTTSKPKNVVDDDGVINTPKVSPPQGCELPDYQSKKGKIWAVSRNGTEVPVAIKGVNWFGMETGMQAPFGLWDNDQNGTTVYAIADFLSANKFNSVRLPLCVQNILDNKPLEASIVNRVTNRAVDLSSYLALL
;
A
#
# COMPACT_ATOMS: atom_id res chain seq x y z
N MET A 1 71.43 0.89 10.96
CA MET A 1 71.47 0.00 9.78
C MET A 1 70.05 -0.12 9.21
N ARG A 2 69.77 0.63 8.15
CA ARG A 2 68.79 0.32 7.08
C ARG A 2 69.60 -0.36 5.94
N PRO A 3 68.99 -0.86 4.86
CA PRO A 3 67.61 -1.33 4.65
C PRO A 3 67.58 -2.72 3.98
N SER A 4 66.41 -3.31 3.75
CA SER A 4 66.20 -4.20 2.62
C SER A 4 64.78 -4.00 2.10
N ASP A 5 64.74 -3.56 0.84
CA ASP A 5 63.59 -3.17 0.04
C ASP A 5 62.88 -4.37 -0.62
N ALA A 6 61.68 -4.06 -1.11
CA ALA A 6 60.99 -4.63 -2.28
C ALA A 6 60.37 -6.04 -2.13
N ASN A 7 59.04 -6.14 -2.23
CA ASN A 7 58.34 -6.04 -3.52
C ASN A 7 56.81 -6.04 -3.34
N THR A 8 56.18 -4.98 -3.81
CA THR A 8 54.73 -4.85 -4.03
C THR A 8 54.41 -5.40 -5.42
N PRO A 9 53.28 -6.11 -5.62
CA PRO A 9 52.62 -6.14 -6.92
C PRO A 9 51.28 -5.40 -6.84
N GLU A 10 51.16 -4.35 -7.66
CA GLU A 10 49.93 -3.65 -7.99
C GLU A 10 49.00 -4.50 -8.90
N PRO A 11 47.73 -4.09 -9.07
CA PRO A 11 46.63 -4.99 -9.41
C PRO A 11 46.52 -5.29 -10.90
N HIS A 12 46.18 -6.55 -11.21
CA HIS A 12 45.82 -6.98 -12.55
C HIS A 12 44.47 -6.38 -12.97
N ARG A 13 44.56 -5.42 -13.89
CA ARG A 13 43.49 -4.93 -14.74
C ARG A 13 43.16 -6.03 -15.76
N VAL A 14 42.00 -6.66 -15.63
CA VAL A 14 41.44 -7.54 -16.66
C VAL A 14 40.13 -6.94 -17.14
N SER A 15 40.19 -6.38 -18.35
CA SER A 15 39.06 -6.09 -19.22
C SER A 15 38.60 -7.38 -19.90
N SER A 16 37.32 -7.71 -19.75
CA SER A 16 36.54 -8.63 -20.58
C SER A 16 35.10 -8.15 -20.40
N GLU A 17 34.57 -7.30 -21.27
CA GLU A 17 33.97 -7.72 -22.54
C GLU A 17 33.15 -8.99 -22.31
N TYR A 18 31.88 -8.79 -21.98
CA TYR A 18 30.86 -9.80 -22.05
C TYR A 18 29.84 -9.37 -23.09
N ASP A 19 29.60 -10.32 -23.98
CA ASP A 19 28.85 -10.21 -25.21
C ASP A 19 27.42 -9.68 -25.04
N ARG A 20 27.07 -8.87 -26.04
CA ARG A 20 25.70 -8.59 -26.45
C ARG A 20 24.98 -9.90 -26.77
N VAL A 21 24.00 -10.25 -25.96
CA VAL A 21 22.90 -11.10 -26.40
C VAL A 21 21.79 -10.17 -26.88
N HIS A 22 21.61 -10.14 -28.20
CA HIS A 22 20.38 -9.71 -28.85
C HIS A 22 19.26 -10.66 -28.43
N ASP A 23 18.22 -10.15 -27.81
CA ASP A 23 16.91 -10.80 -27.81
C ASP A 23 15.86 -9.77 -28.24
N GLU A 24 15.26 -10.03 -29.40
CA GLU A 24 14.17 -9.27 -29.98
C GLU A 24 12.88 -9.65 -29.25
N GLY A 25 12.30 -8.69 -28.53
CA GLY A 25 11.05 -8.88 -27.81
C GLY A 25 10.35 -7.55 -27.58
N THR A 26 10.04 -6.83 -28.66
CA THR A 26 9.19 -5.64 -28.67
C THR A 26 7.78 -5.99 -28.22
N SER A 27 7.54 -6.00 -26.91
CA SER A 27 6.20 -5.87 -26.34
C SER A 27 5.84 -4.39 -26.23
N GLU A 28 5.57 -3.77 -27.39
CA GLU A 28 4.89 -2.49 -27.46
C GLU A 28 3.46 -2.65 -26.93
N GLY A 29 3.26 -2.32 -25.65
CA GLY A 29 1.94 -2.15 -25.07
C GLY A 29 1.27 -0.91 -25.66
N SER A 30 0.55 -1.10 -26.78
CA SER A 30 -0.25 -0.05 -27.41
C SER A 30 -1.43 0.34 -26.51
N PHE A 31 -1.25 1.38 -25.69
CA PHE A 31 -2.39 2.12 -25.13
C PHE A 31 -3.03 2.94 -26.27
N SER A 32 -3.99 2.33 -26.97
CA SER A 32 -4.85 3.05 -27.92
C SER A 32 -5.89 3.85 -27.13
N TYR A 33 -5.69 5.17 -27.05
CA TYR A 33 -6.72 6.10 -26.61
C TYR A 33 -7.66 6.34 -27.81
N SER A 34 -8.89 5.82 -27.76
CA SER A 34 -9.88 6.09 -28.79
C SER A 34 -10.38 7.55 -28.66
N VAL A 35 -9.71 8.48 -29.32
CA VAL A 35 -10.23 9.83 -29.59
C VAL A 35 -11.29 9.69 -30.69
N ARG A 36 -12.57 9.66 -30.32
CA ARG A 36 -13.64 9.90 -31.29
C ARG A 36 -13.70 11.40 -31.57
N TYR A 37 -12.97 11.83 -32.59
CA TYR A 37 -13.19 13.12 -33.22
C TYR A 37 -14.45 12.97 -34.10
N SER A 38 -15.52 13.66 -33.72
CA SER A 38 -16.70 13.82 -34.56
C SER A 38 -16.41 14.84 -35.66
N GLU A 39 -16.06 14.36 -36.85
CA GLU A 39 -16.10 15.19 -38.06
C GLU A 39 -17.55 15.50 -38.43
N ALA A 40 -17.85 16.79 -38.49
CA ALA A 40 -19.12 17.30 -38.98
C ALA A 40 -19.18 17.12 -40.50
N VAL A 41 -20.12 16.29 -40.97
CA VAL A 41 -20.48 16.21 -42.39
C VAL A 41 -21.23 17.49 -42.76
N ALA A 42 -20.61 18.32 -43.58
CA ALA A 42 -21.25 19.48 -44.20
C ALA A 42 -22.32 19.01 -45.19
N VAL A 43 -23.59 19.15 -44.81
CA VAL A 43 -24.74 18.93 -45.70
C VAL A 43 -25.02 20.23 -46.46
N ASN A 44 -24.79 20.23 -47.77
CA ASN A 44 -25.16 21.33 -48.66
C ASN A 44 -26.70 21.43 -48.79
N PRO A 45 -27.33 22.58 -48.48
CA PRO A 45 -28.80 22.67 -48.38
C PRO A 45 -29.50 23.18 -49.66
N PHE A 46 -28.97 22.93 -50.87
CA PHE A 46 -29.62 23.37 -52.11
C PHE A 46 -29.40 22.38 -53.28
N ALA A 47 -30.18 21.29 -53.31
CA ALA A 47 -30.37 20.49 -54.52
C ALA A 47 -31.88 20.33 -54.77
N ARG A 48 -32.39 21.18 -55.66
CA ARG A 48 -33.81 21.29 -56.05
C ARG A 48 -34.10 20.27 -57.14
N GLY A 49 -34.65 19.11 -56.77
CA GLY A 49 -35.19 18.13 -57.72
C GLY A 49 -36.62 18.50 -58.12
N THR A 50 -36.78 19.11 -59.28
CA THR A 50 -38.05 19.33 -59.96
C THR A 50 -38.56 18.02 -60.55
N ASN A 51 -39.77 17.58 -60.20
CA ASN A 51 -40.58 16.71 -61.05
C ASN A 51 -42.08 16.86 -60.73
N LEU A 52 -42.80 17.30 -61.77
CA LEU A 52 -44.19 16.97 -62.12
C LEU A 52 -45.34 17.66 -61.37
N LYS A 53 -45.82 18.71 -62.06
CA LYS A 53 -47.20 19.22 -62.09
C LYS A 53 -48.25 18.12 -61.95
N ALA A 54 -49.08 18.27 -60.93
CA ALA A 54 -50.48 17.86 -60.98
C ALA A 54 -51.30 18.95 -60.28
N ASP A 55 -51.64 20.00 -61.02
CA ASP A 55 -52.61 21.01 -60.61
C ASP A 55 -53.99 20.36 -60.51
N ARG A 56 -54.44 20.10 -59.29
CA ARG A 56 -55.85 19.87 -58.98
C ARG A 56 -56.33 21.03 -58.14
N ALA A 57 -56.96 21.99 -58.79
CA ALA A 57 -57.71 23.06 -58.13
C ALA A 57 -58.93 22.44 -57.44
N ILE A 58 -59.01 22.57 -56.12
CA ILE A 58 -60.20 22.26 -55.33
C ILE A 58 -60.78 23.61 -54.88
N PRO A 59 -62.05 23.92 -55.21
CA PRO A 59 -62.66 25.22 -54.93
C PRO A 59 -62.78 25.49 -53.43
N VAL A 60 -62.48 26.73 -53.04
CA VAL A 60 -62.78 27.27 -51.71
C VAL A 60 -64.29 27.44 -51.61
N VAL A 61 -64.91 26.70 -50.69
CA VAL A 61 -66.27 26.95 -50.25
C VAL A 61 -66.17 27.66 -48.91
N ASP A 62 -66.53 28.94 -48.90
CA ASP A 62 -66.79 29.70 -47.69
C ASP A 62 -68.16 29.27 -47.14
N ASP A 63 -68.18 28.71 -45.94
CA ASP A 63 -69.39 28.56 -45.15
C ASP A 63 -69.05 28.74 -43.66
N ASP A 64 -69.27 29.97 -43.19
CA ASP A 64 -69.36 30.36 -41.79
C ASP A 64 -70.62 29.75 -41.15
N VAL A 65 -70.59 28.49 -40.71
CA VAL A 65 -71.54 28.01 -39.67
C VAL A 65 -70.92 26.89 -38.81
N LEU A 66 -70.55 27.27 -37.58
CA LEU A 66 -70.77 26.51 -36.34
C LEU A 66 -70.38 25.01 -36.32
N SER A 67 -69.13 24.71 -35.91
CA SER A 67 -68.94 23.79 -34.78
C SER A 67 -67.54 23.95 -34.17
N LYS A 68 -67.50 24.22 -32.86
CA LYS A 68 -66.31 23.96 -32.04
C LYS A 68 -65.94 22.49 -32.21
N ARG A 69 -65.00 22.16 -33.10
CA ARG A 69 -64.33 20.86 -33.06
C ARG A 69 -63.53 20.81 -31.77
N LYS A 70 -64.11 20.21 -30.73
CA LYS A 70 -63.35 19.77 -29.56
C LYS A 70 -62.25 18.85 -30.11
N HIS A 71 -60.99 19.26 -30.03
CA HIS A 71 -59.88 18.32 -30.17
C HIS A 71 -60.10 17.23 -29.13
N GLY A 72 -60.55 16.05 -29.59
CA GLY A 72 -60.59 14.87 -28.75
C GLY A 72 -59.17 14.60 -28.30
N VAL A 73 -58.86 14.92 -27.05
CA VAL A 73 -57.60 14.53 -26.43
C VAL A 73 -57.56 13.01 -26.51
N TYR A 74 -56.67 12.50 -27.37
CA TYR A 74 -56.44 11.06 -27.49
C TYR A 74 -55.87 10.57 -26.16
N LYS A 75 -56.75 10.18 -25.24
CA LYS A 75 -56.42 9.40 -24.06
C LYS A 75 -56.23 7.96 -24.50
N GLY A 76 -55.17 7.72 -25.28
CA GLY A 76 -54.68 6.39 -25.57
C GLY A 76 -54.44 5.68 -24.25
N ARG A 77 -55.23 4.65 -23.96
CA ARG A 77 -55.09 3.83 -22.77
C ARG A 77 -53.69 3.20 -22.79
N ILE A 78 -52.76 3.78 -22.03
CA ILE A 78 -51.38 3.29 -21.90
C ILE A 78 -51.43 1.93 -21.18
N LYS A 79 -51.70 0.85 -21.93
CA LYS A 79 -51.55 -0.54 -21.48
C LYS A 79 -50.06 -0.93 -21.52
N ARG A 80 -49.19 -0.15 -20.84
CA ARG A 80 -47.74 -0.46 -20.73
C ARG A 80 -47.39 -1.26 -19.47
N TRP A 81 -48.36 -1.51 -18.59
CA TRP A 81 -48.18 -2.24 -17.33
C TRP A 81 -47.39 -3.55 -17.42
N PRO A 82 -47.64 -4.47 -18.38
CA PRO A 82 -46.87 -5.72 -18.43
C PRO A 82 -45.40 -5.48 -18.77
N GLY A 83 -45.08 -4.52 -19.66
CA GLY A 83 -43.70 -4.18 -20.02
C GLY A 83 -42.96 -3.41 -18.92
N VAL A 84 -43.66 -2.52 -18.20
CA VAL A 84 -43.08 -1.77 -17.08
C VAL A 84 -42.83 -2.68 -15.87
N LEU A 85 -43.73 -3.62 -15.58
CA LEU A 85 -43.52 -4.64 -14.53
C LEU A 85 -42.33 -5.54 -14.85
N LEU A 86 -42.21 -6.00 -16.10
CA LEU A 86 -41.05 -6.79 -16.53
C LEU A 86 -39.76 -6.00 -16.38
N LEU A 87 -39.75 -4.72 -16.80
CA LEU A 87 -38.57 -3.86 -16.66
C LEU A 87 -38.19 -3.64 -15.19
N LEU A 88 -39.16 -3.44 -14.30
CA LEU A 88 -38.90 -3.34 -12.86
C LEU A 88 -38.35 -4.65 -12.27
N LEU A 89 -38.87 -5.80 -12.69
CA LEU A 89 -38.35 -7.10 -12.25
C LEU A 89 -36.93 -7.34 -12.74
N VAL A 90 -36.61 -6.97 -13.98
CA VAL A 90 -35.26 -7.07 -14.53
C VAL A 90 -34.31 -6.14 -13.78
N VAL A 91 -34.70 -4.89 -13.52
CA VAL A 91 -33.86 -3.96 -12.75
C VAL A 91 -33.65 -4.43 -11.31
N ALA A 92 -34.69 -4.94 -10.65
CA ALA A 92 -34.55 -5.50 -9.30
C ALA A 92 -33.69 -6.78 -9.30
N GLY A 93 -33.84 -7.65 -10.30
CA GLY A 93 -33.03 -8.85 -10.43
C GLY A 93 -31.57 -8.54 -10.71
N THR A 94 -31.28 -7.56 -11.58
CA THR A 94 -29.91 -7.16 -11.90
C THR A 94 -29.24 -6.46 -10.71
N THR A 95 -29.93 -5.61 -9.96
CA THR A 95 -29.34 -4.99 -8.76
C THR A 95 -28.99 -6.02 -7.71
N ILE A 96 -29.87 -6.99 -7.44
CA ILE A 96 -29.60 -8.09 -6.50
C ILE A 96 -28.40 -8.93 -6.99
N ALA A 97 -28.36 -9.29 -8.27
CA ALA A 97 -27.26 -10.07 -8.84
C ALA A 97 -25.91 -9.33 -8.76
N ILE A 98 -25.89 -8.03 -9.05
CA ILE A 98 -24.70 -7.18 -8.95
C ILE A 98 -24.21 -7.12 -7.50
N VAL A 99 -25.11 -6.90 -6.53
CA VAL A 99 -24.72 -6.84 -5.11
C VAL A 99 -24.13 -8.17 -4.63
N TYR A 100 -24.77 -9.29 -4.97
CA TYR A 100 -24.28 -10.62 -4.60
C TYR A 100 -22.90 -10.91 -5.19
N LYS A 101 -22.74 -10.70 -6.51
CA LYS A 101 -21.46 -10.94 -7.20
C LYS A 101 -20.37 -9.97 -6.77
N SER A 102 -20.73 -8.72 -6.44
CA SER A 102 -19.82 -7.73 -5.89
C SER A 102 -19.30 -8.17 -4.52
N ASN A 103 -20.17 -8.66 -3.64
CA ASN A 103 -19.76 -9.12 -2.30
C ASN A 103 -18.84 -10.35 -2.38
N GLU A 104 -19.17 -11.33 -3.23
CA GLU A 104 -18.32 -12.50 -3.48
C GLU A 104 -16.92 -12.08 -4.00
N SER A 105 -16.89 -11.19 -5.00
CA SER A 105 -15.62 -10.67 -5.54
C SER A 105 -14.85 -9.83 -4.52
N HIS A 106 -15.53 -9.10 -3.65
CA HIS A 106 -14.92 -8.32 -2.59
C HIS A 106 -14.25 -9.23 -1.56
N GLN A 107 -14.96 -10.25 -1.08
CA GLN A 107 -14.41 -11.23 -0.13
C GLN A 107 -13.19 -11.95 -0.72
N ALA A 108 -13.27 -12.42 -1.96
CA ALA A 108 -12.14 -13.06 -2.64
C ALA A 108 -10.96 -12.10 -2.89
N SER A 109 -11.20 -10.79 -3.01
CA SER A 109 -10.15 -9.77 -3.12
C SER A 109 -9.46 -9.53 -1.78
N VAL A 110 -10.24 -9.41 -0.70
CA VAL A 110 -9.72 -9.25 0.67
C VAL A 110 -8.88 -10.45 1.07
N GLU A 111 -9.35 -11.67 0.85
CA GLU A 111 -8.60 -12.89 1.18
C GLU A 111 -7.23 -12.96 0.48
N ARG A 112 -7.17 -12.59 -0.81
CA ARG A 112 -5.89 -12.53 -1.54
C ARG A 112 -4.93 -11.48 -0.97
N ARG A 113 -5.46 -10.32 -0.56
CA ARG A 113 -4.66 -9.28 0.07
C ARG A 113 -4.12 -9.75 1.42
N ASP A 114 -4.97 -10.33 2.25
CA ASP A 114 -4.59 -10.83 3.57
C ASP A 114 -3.56 -11.95 3.47
N ALA A 115 -3.74 -12.90 2.55
CA ALA A 115 -2.78 -13.97 2.29
C ALA A 115 -1.41 -13.43 1.84
N TYR A 116 -1.39 -12.42 0.97
CA TYR A 116 -0.15 -11.77 0.54
C TYR A 116 0.54 -11.01 1.68
N GLN A 117 -0.22 -10.25 2.47
CA GLN A 117 0.32 -9.53 3.63
C GLN A 117 0.85 -10.50 4.70
N GLN A 118 0.17 -11.62 4.89
CA GLN A 118 0.62 -12.67 5.79
C GLN A 118 1.92 -13.31 5.29
N ALA A 119 2.03 -13.60 3.98
CA ALA A 119 3.25 -14.13 3.39
C ALA A 119 4.44 -13.16 3.55
N LEU A 120 4.22 -11.86 3.38
CA LEU A 120 5.24 -10.83 3.63
C LEU A 120 5.67 -10.80 5.10
N ALA A 121 4.71 -10.88 6.03
CA ALA A 121 5.01 -10.91 7.46
C ALA A 121 5.75 -12.20 7.88
N ASP A 122 5.34 -13.35 7.33
CA ASP A 122 6.00 -14.64 7.56
C ASP A 122 7.43 -14.65 7.00
N ARG A 123 7.67 -13.98 5.87
CA ARG A 123 9.00 -13.80 5.26
C ARG A 123 9.92 -12.97 6.14
N ALA A 124 9.42 -11.87 6.71
CA ALA A 124 10.22 -10.97 7.56
C ALA A 124 10.47 -11.55 8.97
N ARG A 125 9.76 -12.62 9.35
CA ARG A 125 9.84 -13.19 10.69
C ARG A 125 11.18 -13.88 10.94
N ILE A 126 11.80 -13.52 12.06
CA ILE A 126 13.00 -14.20 12.55
C ILE A 126 12.56 -15.45 13.33
N ALA A 127 13.10 -16.62 12.96
CA ALA A 127 12.82 -17.86 13.66
C ALA A 127 13.28 -17.78 15.12
N SER A 128 12.36 -17.91 16.07
CA SER A 128 12.66 -17.79 17.50
C SER A 128 13.43 -18.99 18.06
N GLY A 129 13.45 -20.12 17.35
CA GLY A 129 14.06 -21.38 17.82
C GLY A 129 13.30 -22.07 18.96
N LEU A 130 12.15 -21.52 19.35
CA LEU A 130 11.25 -22.10 20.34
C LEU A 130 10.25 -22.99 19.61
N GLU A 131 10.57 -24.29 19.49
CA GLU A 131 9.61 -25.30 19.06
C GLU A 131 8.59 -25.52 20.17
N ASP A 132 7.53 -24.73 20.19
CA ASP A 132 6.45 -24.97 21.14
C ASP A 132 5.13 -25.20 20.43
N SER A 133 4.78 -26.50 20.33
CA SER A 133 3.49 -27.04 19.91
C SER A 133 2.29 -26.51 20.72
N THR A 134 2.54 -25.75 21.81
CA THR A 134 1.51 -25.16 22.68
C THR A 134 1.53 -23.64 22.74
N THR A 135 2.51 -22.98 22.11
CA THR A 135 2.53 -21.52 22.03
C THR A 135 1.61 -21.05 20.90
N SER A 136 0.52 -20.40 21.29
CA SER A 136 -0.38 -19.62 20.43
C SER A 136 0.41 -18.97 19.30
N LYS A 137 -0.03 -19.15 18.04
CA LYS A 137 0.57 -18.50 16.87
C LYS A 137 0.95 -17.05 17.24
N PRO A 138 2.17 -16.58 16.91
CA PRO A 138 2.59 -15.22 17.24
C PRO A 138 1.52 -14.25 16.77
N LYS A 139 1.12 -13.35 17.68
CA LYS A 139 -0.04 -12.48 17.45
C LYS A 139 0.29 -11.52 16.31
N ASN A 140 -0.24 -11.79 15.13
CA ASN A 140 -0.16 -10.87 14.01
C ASN A 140 -0.88 -9.58 14.39
N VAL A 141 -0.15 -8.47 14.39
CA VAL A 141 -0.71 -7.14 14.60
C VAL A 141 -1.05 -6.58 13.23
N VAL A 142 -2.34 -6.44 12.95
CA VAL A 142 -2.85 -5.86 11.70
C VAL A 142 -3.11 -4.38 11.94
N ASP A 143 -2.51 -3.52 11.12
CA ASP A 143 -2.74 -2.07 11.16
C ASP A 143 -4.03 -1.69 10.41
N ASP A 144 -4.44 -0.43 10.50
CA ASP A 144 -5.66 0.13 9.90
C ASP A 144 -5.76 -0.07 8.36
N ASP A 145 -4.62 -0.17 7.68
CA ASP A 145 -4.50 -0.37 6.24
C ASP A 145 -4.36 -1.85 5.82
N GLY A 146 -4.49 -2.77 6.78
CA GLY A 146 -4.41 -4.21 6.55
C GLY A 146 -2.99 -4.74 6.44
N VAL A 147 -1.97 -3.90 6.66
CA VAL A 147 -0.58 -4.35 6.68
C VAL A 147 -0.28 -5.04 8.01
N ILE A 148 0.38 -6.18 7.94
CA ILE A 148 0.64 -7.05 9.08
C ILE A 148 2.07 -6.80 9.61
N ASN A 149 2.22 -6.71 10.93
CA ASN A 149 3.51 -6.70 11.65
C ASN A 149 4.48 -5.56 11.25
N THR A 150 3.95 -4.45 10.72
CA THR A 150 4.73 -3.23 10.43
C THR A 150 3.91 -1.99 10.81
N PRO A 151 3.70 -1.72 12.11
CA PRO A 151 2.82 -0.65 12.55
C PRO A 151 3.31 0.73 12.07
N LYS A 152 2.39 1.65 11.78
CA LYS A 152 2.69 3.09 11.55
C LYS A 152 3.11 3.80 12.82
N VAL A 153 2.55 3.38 13.95
CA VAL A 153 2.80 3.96 15.27
C VAL A 153 2.93 2.82 16.27
N SER A 154 3.98 2.85 17.07
CA SER A 154 4.10 1.93 18.20
C SER A 154 3.00 2.23 19.22
N PRO A 155 2.18 1.24 19.63
CA PRO A 155 1.11 1.49 20.59
C PRO A 155 1.71 2.02 21.90
N PRO A 156 1.05 2.97 22.58
CA PRO A 156 1.52 3.49 23.85
C PRO A 156 1.57 2.33 24.84
N GLN A 157 2.77 1.90 25.18
CA GLN A 157 2.96 1.03 26.32
C GLN A 157 2.66 1.91 27.53
N GLY A 158 1.71 1.51 28.38
CA GLY A 158 1.35 2.23 29.61
C GLY A 158 2.48 2.19 30.64
N CYS A 159 3.63 2.73 30.25
CA CYS A 159 4.90 2.59 30.92
C CYS A 159 5.11 3.79 31.82
N GLU A 160 5.41 3.47 33.07
CA GLU A 160 6.09 4.38 33.96
C GLU A 160 7.59 4.33 33.66
N LEU A 161 8.29 5.46 33.71
CA LEU A 161 9.75 5.47 33.76
C LEU A 161 10.18 5.22 35.21
N PRO A 162 10.65 4.01 35.57
CA PRO A 162 11.04 3.72 36.94
C PRO A 162 12.38 4.39 37.27
N ASP A 163 12.61 4.63 38.55
CA ASP A 163 13.93 4.99 39.05
C ASP A 163 14.77 3.74 39.28
N TYR A 164 15.91 3.64 38.59
CA TYR A 164 16.80 2.49 38.69
C TYR A 164 17.88 2.74 39.74
N GLN A 165 17.79 2.02 40.86
CA GLN A 165 18.71 2.18 41.98
C GLN A 165 19.57 0.94 42.20
N SER A 166 20.84 1.15 42.56
CA SER A 166 21.72 0.07 42.99
C SER A 166 21.54 -0.16 44.50
N LYS A 167 20.96 -1.31 44.87
CA LYS A 167 20.78 -1.71 46.28
C LYS A 167 21.18 -3.17 46.45
N LYS A 168 21.94 -3.45 47.52
CA LYS A 168 22.32 -4.83 47.92
C LYS A 168 22.99 -5.61 46.76
N GLY A 169 23.81 -4.94 45.96
CA GLY A 169 24.51 -5.53 44.81
C GLY A 169 23.62 -5.92 43.61
N LYS A 170 22.40 -5.38 43.54
CA LYS A 170 21.45 -5.59 42.43
C LYS A 170 20.89 -4.27 41.94
N ILE A 171 20.36 -4.26 40.72
CA ILE A 171 19.59 -3.15 40.18
C ILE A 171 18.13 -3.35 40.59
N TRP A 172 17.51 -2.30 41.12
CA TRP A 172 16.11 -2.26 41.51
C TRP A 172 15.38 -1.20 40.70
N ALA A 173 14.26 -1.57 40.08
CA ALA A 173 13.32 -0.62 39.51
C ALA A 173 12.34 -0.18 40.60
N VAL A 174 12.34 1.11 40.92
CA VAL A 174 11.48 1.74 41.92
C VAL A 174 10.41 2.53 41.19
N SER A 175 9.16 2.11 41.33
CA SER A 175 8.00 2.87 40.83
C SER A 175 7.69 4.05 41.76
N ARG A 176 7.02 5.08 41.24
CA ARG A 176 6.50 6.24 41.98
C ARG A 176 5.61 5.84 43.14
N ASN A 177 4.96 4.69 43.08
CA ASN A 177 4.14 4.15 44.17
C ASN A 177 4.97 3.48 45.30
N GLY A 178 6.31 3.47 45.18
CA GLY A 178 7.23 2.86 46.13
C GLY A 178 7.43 1.35 45.95
N THR A 179 6.82 0.72 44.95
CA THR A 179 7.04 -0.70 44.64
C THR A 179 8.45 -0.88 44.10
N GLU A 180 9.22 -1.76 44.75
CA GLU A 180 10.58 -2.07 44.35
C GLU A 180 10.66 -3.49 43.78
N VAL A 181 11.13 -3.62 42.55
CA VAL A 181 11.32 -4.91 41.88
C VAL A 181 12.79 -5.06 41.49
N PRO A 182 13.49 -6.13 41.90
CA PRO A 182 14.85 -6.38 41.45
C PRO A 182 14.82 -6.77 39.97
N VAL A 183 15.68 -6.16 39.16
CA VAL A 183 15.77 -6.41 37.72
C VAL A 183 17.13 -7.04 37.40
N ALA A 184 17.09 -8.11 36.60
CA ALA A 184 18.27 -8.70 35.97
C ALA A 184 18.25 -8.38 34.48
N ILE A 185 19.38 -7.97 33.91
CA ILE A 185 19.48 -7.60 32.50
C ILE A 185 19.84 -8.85 31.69
N LYS A 186 18.91 -9.30 30.85
CA LYS A 186 19.17 -10.22 29.72
C LYS A 186 19.10 -9.39 28.46
N GLY A 187 20.25 -8.89 28.03
CA GLY A 187 20.33 -7.94 26.93
C GLY A 187 20.98 -8.48 25.66
N VAL A 188 20.79 -7.74 24.57
CA VAL A 188 21.56 -7.85 23.32
C VAL A 188 22.24 -6.53 23.00
N ASN A 189 23.28 -6.55 22.16
CA ASN A 189 23.82 -5.33 21.55
C ASN A 189 23.31 -5.24 20.11
N TRP A 190 22.83 -4.07 19.71
CA TRP A 190 22.43 -3.82 18.33
C TRP A 190 23.27 -2.68 17.77
N PHE A 191 24.25 -3.06 16.95
CA PHE A 191 25.27 -2.18 16.41
C PHE A 191 24.83 -1.51 15.09
N GLY A 192 25.49 -0.40 14.75
CA GLY A 192 25.33 0.32 13.48
C GLY A 192 25.21 1.83 13.67
N MET A 193 24.56 2.27 14.75
CA MET A 193 24.31 3.69 15.04
C MET A 193 25.58 4.47 15.39
N GLU A 194 26.62 3.79 15.83
CA GLU A 194 27.95 4.35 16.08
C GLU A 194 28.76 4.57 14.80
N THR A 195 28.31 4.02 13.67
CA THR A 195 29.01 4.10 12.39
C THR A 195 28.53 5.29 11.55
N GLY A 196 29.15 5.51 10.38
CA GLY A 196 28.70 6.52 9.42
C GLY A 196 27.29 6.26 8.86
N MET A 197 26.73 5.06 9.03
CA MET A 197 25.38 4.71 8.57
C MET A 197 24.29 5.26 9.49
N GLN A 198 24.62 5.65 10.72
CA GLN A 198 23.73 6.37 11.65
C GLN A 198 22.46 5.61 12.10
N ALA A 199 22.21 4.39 11.61
CA ALA A 199 21.11 3.52 12.01
C ALA A 199 21.60 2.14 12.45
N PRO A 200 20.81 1.42 13.26
CA PRO A 200 21.08 0.01 13.55
C PRO A 200 21.10 -0.81 12.26
N PHE A 201 22.04 -1.74 12.15
CA PHE A 201 22.15 -2.57 10.95
C PHE A 201 20.98 -3.55 10.83
N GLY A 202 20.63 -3.87 9.58
CA GLY A 202 19.57 -4.80 9.20
C GLY A 202 18.28 -4.14 8.75
N LEU A 203 18.09 -2.83 8.96
CA LEU A 203 16.81 -2.15 8.70
C LEU A 203 16.56 -1.72 7.24
N TRP A 204 17.49 -1.99 6.32
CA TRP A 204 17.35 -1.69 4.89
C TRP A 204 16.40 -2.63 4.13
N ASP A 205 15.89 -3.66 4.81
CA ASP A 205 14.92 -4.68 4.35
C ASP A 205 14.55 -4.64 2.86
N ASN A 206 15.09 -5.59 2.10
CA ASN A 206 14.89 -5.71 0.66
C ASN A 206 14.66 -7.17 0.25
N ASP A 207 14.58 -7.42 -1.06
CA ASP A 207 14.26 -8.76 -1.56
C ASP A 207 15.32 -9.84 -1.27
N GLN A 208 16.50 -9.47 -0.79
CA GLN A 208 17.58 -10.40 -0.49
C GLN A 208 17.96 -10.40 0.99
N ASN A 209 17.99 -9.22 1.63
CA ASN A 209 18.55 -9.04 2.96
C ASN A 209 17.78 -7.98 3.77
N GLY A 210 17.91 -8.09 5.08
CA GLY A 210 17.38 -7.14 6.05
C GLY A 210 16.15 -7.68 6.78
N THR A 211 15.63 -6.87 7.69
CA THR A 211 14.53 -7.21 8.58
C THR A 211 13.86 -5.92 9.05
N THR A 212 12.74 -6.06 9.75
CA THR A 212 12.03 -4.95 10.38
C THR A 212 12.32 -4.86 11.88
N VAL A 213 12.13 -3.66 12.44
CA VAL A 213 12.19 -3.43 13.90
C VAL A 213 11.19 -4.33 14.62
N TYR A 214 10.00 -4.53 14.06
CA TYR A 214 8.97 -5.39 14.64
C TYR A 214 9.43 -6.85 14.73
N ALA A 215 10.00 -7.41 13.66
CA ALA A 215 10.47 -8.79 13.66
C ALA A 215 11.59 -9.03 14.67
N ILE A 216 12.48 -8.04 14.86
CA ILE A 216 13.50 -8.07 15.91
C ILE A 216 12.86 -8.01 17.29
N ALA A 217 11.91 -7.09 17.51
CA ALA A 217 11.23 -6.95 18.80
C ALA A 217 10.44 -8.22 19.17
N ASP A 218 9.75 -8.84 18.21
CA ASP A 218 9.03 -10.10 18.39
C ASP A 218 9.98 -11.23 18.77
N PHE A 219 11.10 -11.37 18.05
CA PHE A 219 12.14 -12.35 18.38
C PHE A 219 12.72 -12.17 19.79
N LEU A 220 13.05 -10.92 20.16
CA LEU A 220 13.60 -10.59 21.47
C LEU A 220 12.60 -10.88 22.59
N SER A 221 11.32 -10.51 22.37
CA SER A 221 10.21 -10.77 23.29
C SER A 221 9.99 -12.27 23.49
N ALA A 222 9.91 -13.04 22.40
CA ALA A 222 9.76 -14.50 22.44
C ALA A 222 10.90 -15.16 23.22
N ASN A 223 12.12 -14.66 23.07
CA ASN A 223 13.30 -15.14 23.78
C ASN A 223 13.53 -14.51 25.16
N LYS A 224 12.58 -13.70 25.66
CA LYS A 224 12.62 -13.06 26.99
C LYS A 224 13.84 -12.14 27.19
N PHE A 225 14.38 -11.55 26.13
CA PHE A 225 15.32 -10.44 26.26
C PHE A 225 14.58 -9.21 26.77
N ASN A 226 15.18 -8.48 27.69
CA ASN A 226 14.55 -7.32 28.35
C ASN A 226 15.36 -6.03 28.22
N SER A 227 16.44 -6.04 27.42
CA SER A 227 17.28 -4.87 27.21
C SER A 227 17.97 -4.94 25.85
N VAL A 228 18.10 -3.79 25.20
CA VAL A 228 18.90 -3.61 23.99
C VAL A 228 19.91 -2.50 24.27
N ARG A 229 21.19 -2.79 24.09
CA ARG A 229 22.26 -1.79 24.13
C ARG A 229 22.49 -1.27 22.72
N LEU A 230 22.31 0.04 22.55
CA LEU A 230 22.56 0.77 21.31
C LEU A 230 23.87 1.56 21.45
N PRO A 231 24.96 1.15 20.77
CA PRO A 231 26.16 1.96 20.67
C PRO A 231 25.91 3.20 19.82
N LEU A 232 26.28 4.37 20.32
CA LEU A 232 26.05 5.66 19.65
C LEU A 232 27.36 6.37 19.34
N CYS A 233 27.34 7.28 18.36
CA CYS A 233 28.47 8.14 18.04
C CYS A 233 28.19 9.58 18.49
N VAL A 234 29.10 10.14 19.30
CA VAL A 234 28.98 11.51 19.81
C VAL A 234 28.90 12.52 18.66
N GLN A 235 29.68 12.32 17.59
CA GLN A 235 29.63 13.21 16.43
C GLN A 235 28.24 13.20 15.77
N ASN A 236 27.63 12.02 15.62
CA ASN A 236 26.29 11.90 15.03
C ASN A 236 25.22 12.57 15.90
N ILE A 237 25.36 12.49 17.23
CA ILE A 237 24.50 13.20 18.19
C ILE A 237 24.63 14.71 18.05
N LEU A 238 25.87 15.22 17.96
CA LEU A 238 26.14 16.65 17.85
C LEU A 238 25.71 17.23 16.50
N ASP A 239 25.97 16.50 15.42
CA ASP A 239 25.58 16.91 14.06
C ASP A 239 24.07 16.81 13.86
N ASN A 240 23.41 15.85 14.52
CA ASN A 240 21.99 15.54 14.45
C ASN A 240 21.40 15.57 13.03
N LYS A 241 22.17 15.07 12.07
CA LYS A 241 21.79 15.09 10.65
C LYS A 241 20.66 14.08 10.38
N PRO A 242 19.79 14.35 9.39
CA PRO A 242 18.85 13.36 8.90
C PRO A 242 19.58 12.17 8.31
N LEU A 243 18.99 10.97 8.44
CA LEU A 243 19.57 9.76 7.88
C LEU A 243 19.33 9.70 6.37
N GLU A 244 20.31 9.13 5.64
CA GLU A 244 20.12 8.82 4.23
C GLU A 244 18.96 7.83 4.04
N ALA A 245 18.09 8.12 3.06
CA ALA A 245 16.84 7.38 2.86
C ALA A 245 17.06 5.90 2.46
N SER A 246 18.25 5.53 2.00
CA SER A 246 18.62 4.17 1.57
C SER A 246 19.01 3.23 2.72
N ILE A 247 19.26 3.76 3.92
CA ILE A 247 19.79 2.97 5.04
C ILE A 247 18.69 2.16 5.75
N VAL A 248 17.48 2.74 5.79
CA VAL A 248 16.31 2.15 6.45
C VAL A 248 15.15 2.14 5.46
N ASN A 249 14.56 0.97 5.25
CA ASN A 249 13.37 0.85 4.42
C ASN A 249 12.15 1.43 5.17
N ARG A 250 11.70 2.61 4.73
CA ARG A 250 10.56 3.33 5.32
C ARG A 250 9.20 2.66 5.06
N VAL A 251 9.11 1.80 4.05
CA VAL A 251 7.87 1.09 3.72
C VAL A 251 7.63 -0.03 4.73
N THR A 252 8.68 -0.71 5.16
CA THR A 252 8.58 -1.84 6.10
C THR A 252 8.88 -1.42 7.56
N ASN A 253 9.60 -0.32 7.77
CA ASN A 253 9.85 0.28 9.09
C ASN A 253 9.14 1.64 9.25
N ARG A 254 7.80 1.61 9.17
CA ARG A 254 6.96 2.82 9.09
C ARG A 254 6.93 3.67 10.36
N ALA A 255 7.06 3.03 11.52
CA ALA A 255 7.03 3.70 12.82
C ALA A 255 8.34 4.42 13.19
N VAL A 256 9.39 4.29 12.38
CA VAL A 256 10.71 4.85 12.68
C VAL A 256 10.81 6.29 12.14
N ASP A 257 11.13 7.24 13.01
CA ASP A 257 11.38 8.62 12.61
C ASP A 257 12.84 8.79 12.15
N LEU A 258 13.01 9.17 10.88
CA LEU A 258 14.33 9.36 10.24
C LEU A 258 14.64 10.83 9.95
N SER A 259 13.87 11.76 10.55
CA SER A 259 14.05 13.20 10.38
C SER A 259 15.38 13.71 10.97
N SER A 260 15.90 13.03 11.99
CA SER A 260 17.19 13.34 12.60
C SER A 260 17.74 12.13 13.38
N TYR A 261 19.04 12.12 13.66
CA TYR A 261 19.68 11.07 14.47
C TYR A 261 19.04 10.92 15.85
N LEU A 262 18.66 12.03 16.49
CA LEU A 262 18.00 12.02 17.79
C LEU A 262 16.52 11.59 17.72
N ALA A 263 15.83 11.84 16.62
CA ALA A 263 14.44 11.38 16.44
C ALA A 263 14.35 9.86 16.26
N LEU A 264 15.42 9.23 15.80
CA LEU A 264 15.54 7.77 15.67
C LEU A 264 15.74 7.07 17.02
N LEU A 265 16.23 7.77 18.05
CA LEU A 265 16.45 7.25 19.41
C LEU A 265 15.15 7.17 20.20
#